data_AF-A0A0S8A0L7-F1
#
_entry.id   AF-A0A0S8A0L7-F1
#
_cell.length_a   1.000
_cell.length_b   1.000
_cell.length_c   1.000
_cell.angle_alpha   90.00
_cell.angle_beta   90.00
_cell.angle_gamma   90.00
#
_symmetry.space_group_name_H-M   'P 1'
#
loop_
_entity.id
_entity.type
_entity.pdbx_description
1 polymer ?
#
loop_
_entity_poly.entity_id
_entity_poly.type
_entity_poly.pdbx_seq_one_letter_code
_entity_poly.pdbx_strand_id
1 'polypeptide(L)'
;MNDESIYHVEGDKVYILVEPEKLGREKENLKLTIQLAREKINALQPTLEDLDDDSEEYDALQEQINDYEMLISDCEDRYEDLLNIPQ
;
A
#
# COMPACT_ATOMS: atom_id res chain seq x y z
N MET A 1 -18.73 -27.01 11.82
CA MET A 1 -17.94 -26.05 11.04
C MET A 1 -18.54 -26.10 9.66
N ASN A 2 -19.32 -25.09 9.28
CA ASN A 2 -19.86 -25.01 7.92
C ASN A 2 -18.76 -24.42 7.05
N ASP A 3 -18.17 -25.24 6.19
CA ASP A 3 -17.38 -24.77 5.05
C ASP A 3 -18.37 -24.16 4.04
N GLU A 4 -18.77 -22.90 4.26
CA GLU A 4 -19.39 -22.11 3.20
C GLU A 4 -18.30 -21.85 2.17
N SER A 5 -18.40 -22.49 1.00
CA SER A 5 -17.36 -22.42 -0.02
C SER A 5 -17.13 -20.97 -0.45
N ILE A 6 -15.91 -20.48 -0.24
CA ILE A 6 -15.43 -19.14 -0.64
C ILE A 6 -15.60 -18.89 -2.15
N TYR A 7 -15.78 -19.98 -2.92
CA TYR A 7 -15.94 -19.98 -4.36
C TYR A 7 -17.34 -20.47 -4.75
N HIS A 8 -17.96 -19.75 -5.68
CA HIS A 8 -19.17 -20.15 -6.39
C HIS A 8 -18.87 -20.27 -7.89
N VAL A 9 -19.23 -21.37 -8.52
CA VAL A 9 -18.96 -21.60 -9.96
C VAL A 9 -20.28 -21.69 -10.71
N GLU A 10 -20.44 -20.85 -11.73
CA GLU A 10 -21.62 -20.83 -12.62
C GLU A 10 -21.15 -20.93 -14.07
N GLY A 11 -21.37 -22.10 -14.70
CA GLY A 11 -20.89 -22.35 -16.05
C GLY A 11 -19.36 -22.36 -16.13
N ASP A 12 -18.80 -21.43 -16.90
CA ASP A 12 -17.36 -21.19 -17.08
C ASP A 12 -16.81 -20.06 -16.19
N LYS A 13 -17.63 -19.50 -15.30
CA LYS A 13 -17.27 -18.38 -14.41
C LYS A 13 -17.09 -18.83 -12.97
N VAL A 14 -16.07 -18.26 -12.32
CA VAL A 14 -15.80 -18.42 -10.88
C VAL A 14 -16.02 -17.09 -10.18
N TYR A 15 -16.88 -17.10 -9.17
CA TYR A 15 -17.16 -15.99 -8.27
C TYR A 15 -16.53 -16.28 -6.92
N ILE A 16 -15.99 -15.23 -6.29
CA ILE A 16 -15.41 -15.30 -4.96
C ILE A 16 -16.31 -14.50 -4.04
N LEU A 17 -16.67 -15.07 -2.89
CA LEU A 17 -17.38 -14.31 -1.86
C LEU A 17 -16.44 -13.25 -1.29
N VAL A 18 -16.83 -11.98 -1.44
CA VAL A 18 -16.07 -10.86 -0.89
C VAL A 18 -16.90 -10.17 0.17
N GLU A 19 -16.31 -9.94 1.34
CA GLU A 19 -16.93 -9.20 2.44
C GLU A 19 -16.71 -7.69 2.26
N PRO A 20 -17.74 -6.89 1.94
CA PRO A 20 -17.57 -5.47 1.60
C PRO A 20 -16.94 -4.65 2.73
N GLU A 21 -17.27 -4.97 4.00
CA GLU A 21 -16.67 -4.30 5.16
C GLU A 21 -15.16 -4.56 5.28
N LYS A 22 -14.69 -5.77 4.95
CA LYS A 22 -13.26 -6.09 4.94
C LYS A 22 -12.55 -5.30 3.83
N LEU A 23 -13.15 -5.18 2.66
CA LEU A 23 -12.61 -4.33 1.58
C LEU A 23 -12.56 -2.86 1.97
N GLY A 24 -13.61 -2.34 2.61
CA GLY A 24 -13.66 -0.96 3.08
C GLY A 24 -12.54 -0.65 4.07
N ARG A 25 -12.36 -1.52 5.08
CA ARG A 25 -11.27 -1.41 6.06
C ARG A 25 -9.90 -1.48 5.40
N GLU A 26 -9.70 -2.39 4.44
CA GLU A 26 -8.43 -2.50 3.73
C GLU A 26 -8.09 -1.22 2.95
N LYS A 27 -9.09 -0.67 2.23
CA LYS A 27 -8.95 0.61 1.53
C LYS A 27 -8.56 1.77 2.47
N GLU A 28 -9.15 1.83 3.66
CA GLU A 28 -8.81 2.83 4.67
C GLU A 28 -7.39 2.63 5.23
N ASN A 29 -7.00 1.38 5.50
CA ASN A 29 -5.65 1.04 5.98
C ASN A 29 -4.56 1.41 4.96
N LEU A 30 -4.79 1.13 3.68
CA LEU A 30 -3.87 1.50 2.60
C LEU A 30 -3.71 3.02 2.52
N LYS A 31 -4.82 3.77 2.54
CA LYS A 31 -4.78 5.24 2.58
C LYS A 31 -3.97 5.78 3.76
N LEU A 32 -4.22 5.24 4.95
CA LEU A 32 -3.51 5.66 6.16
C LEU A 32 -2.01 5.34 6.05
N THR A 33 -1.66 4.18 5.50
CA THR A 33 -0.27 3.77 5.31
C THR A 33 0.45 4.68 4.32
N ILE A 34 -0.16 4.99 3.18
CA ILE A 34 0.36 5.96 2.19
C ILE A 34 0.56 7.32 2.85
N GLN A 35 -0.43 7.81 3.60
CA GLN A 35 -0.33 9.10 4.27
C GLN A 35 0.84 9.12 5.26
N LEU A 36 0.96 8.11 6.12
CA LEU A 36 2.04 8.03 7.11
C LEU A 36 3.41 7.92 6.44
N ALA A 37 3.55 7.14 5.37
CA ALA A 37 4.81 7.04 4.62
C ALA A 37 5.20 8.39 3.99
N ARG A 38 4.25 9.13 3.41
CA ARG A 38 4.49 10.49 2.89
C ARG A 38 4.88 11.46 4.00
N GLU A 39 4.24 11.38 5.16
CA GLU A 39 4.62 12.18 6.34
C GLU A 39 6.05 11.87 6.80
N LYS A 40 6.48 10.60 6.73
CA LYS A 40 7.88 10.21 7.02
C LYS A 40 8.85 10.79 6.00
N ILE A 41 8.59 10.66 4.70
CA ILE A 41 9.43 11.26 3.66
C ILE A 41 9.55 12.77 3.89
N ASN A 42 8.43 13.48 4.07
CA ASN A 42 8.42 14.92 4.31
C ASN A 42 9.22 15.35 5.57
N ALA A 43 9.32 14.47 6.58
CA ALA A 43 10.11 14.73 7.78
C ALA A 43 11.61 14.48 7.56
N LEU A 44 11.98 13.53 6.69
CA LEU A 44 13.36 13.15 6.40
C LEU A 44 13.99 14.04 5.32
N GLN A 45 13.20 14.50 4.35
CA GLN A 45 13.65 15.27 3.19
C GLN A 45 14.52 16.49 3.56
N PRO A 46 14.16 17.33 4.55
CA PRO A 46 14.99 18.48 4.89
C PRO A 46 16.34 18.08 5.47
N THR A 47 16.40 16.96 6.21
CA THR A 47 17.67 16.44 6.75
C THR A 47 18.55 15.93 5.61
N LEU A 48 17.97 15.24 4.62
CA LEU A 48 18.70 14.78 3.43
C LEU A 48 19.30 15.94 2.63
N GLU A 49 18.53 17.02 2.45
CA GLU A 49 18.96 18.23 1.72
C GLU A 49 20.12 18.97 2.42
N ASP A 50 20.26 18.80 3.73
CA ASP A 50 21.34 19.40 4.53
C ASP A 50 22.63 18.54 4.57
N LEU A 51 22.57 17.28 4.10
CA LEU A 51 23.70 16.35 4.09
C LEU A 51 24.56 16.51 2.81
N ASP A 52 25.83 16.13 2.94
CA ASP A 52 26.76 16.03 1.81
C ASP A 52 26.42 14.78 0.99
N ASP A 53 26.28 14.90 -0.34
CA ASP A 53 25.80 13.83 -1.22
C ASP A 53 26.80 12.67 -1.36
N ASP A 54 28.06 12.90 -1.00
CA ASP A 54 29.11 11.89 -0.90
C ASP A 54 29.21 11.22 0.50
N SER A 55 28.31 11.54 1.44
CA SER A 55 28.34 11.01 2.80
C SER A 55 27.58 9.69 2.97
N GLU A 56 28.10 8.79 3.81
CA GLU A 56 27.39 7.54 4.17
C GLU A 56 26.03 7.80 4.83
N GLU A 57 25.86 8.94 5.51
CA GLU A 57 24.60 9.34 6.13
C GLU A 57 23.56 9.75 5.09
N TYR A 58 23.97 10.44 4.02
CA TYR A 58 23.12 10.76 2.87
C TYR A 58 22.62 9.49 2.20
N ASP A 59 23.53 8.55 1.89
CA ASP A 59 23.17 7.29 1.25
C ASP A 59 22.16 6.49 2.08
N ALA A 60 22.39 6.38 3.39
CA ALA A 60 21.48 5.66 4.29
C ALA A 60 20.10 6.32 4.38
N LEU A 61 20.04 7.66 4.41
CA LEU A 61 18.79 8.40 4.48
C LEU A 61 18.03 8.37 3.15
N GLN A 62 18.75 8.43 2.03
CA GLN A 62 18.17 8.28 0.68
C GLN A 62 17.61 6.87 0.47
N GLU A 63 18.30 5.82 0.94
CA GLU A 63 17.78 4.44 0.93
C GLU A 63 16.47 4.34 1.72
N GLN A 64 16.42 4.93 2.91
CA GLN A 64 15.21 4.95 3.72
C GLN A 64 14.04 5.70 3.04
N ILE A 65 14.30 6.80 2.34
CA ILE A 65 13.28 7.52 1.58
C ILE A 65 12.79 6.64 0.41
N ASN A 66 13.70 6.00 -0.32
CA ASN A 66 13.35 5.10 -1.42
C ASN A 66 12.48 3.92 -0.95
N ASP A 67 12.75 3.37 0.23
CA ASP A 67 11.93 2.31 0.83
C ASP A 67 10.48 2.78 1.09
N TYR A 68 10.31 4.01 1.58
CA TYR A 68 8.98 4.58 1.77
C TYR A 68 8.29 4.88 0.44
N GLU A 69 9.02 5.33 -0.58
CA GLU A 69 8.46 5.54 -1.93
C GLU A 69 8.00 4.23 -2.56
N MET A 70 8.78 3.15 -2.44
CA MET A 70 8.40 1.82 -2.88
C MET A 70 7.13 1.33 -2.15
N LEU A 71 7.08 1.49 -0.82
CA LEU A 71 5.90 1.15 -0.03
C LEU A 71 4.65 1.92 -0.47
N ILE A 72 4.79 3.21 -0.80
CA ILE A 72 3.69 4.03 -1.30
C ILE A 72 3.20 3.48 -2.64
N SER A 73 4.11 3.19 -3.57
CA SER A 73 3.76 2.63 -4.88
C SER A 73 2.97 1.32 -4.73
N ASP A 74 3.47 0.38 -3.92
CA ASP A 74 2.80 -0.90 -3.69
C ASP A 74 1.40 -0.72 -3.08
N CYS A 75 1.25 0.22 -2.15
CA CYS A 75 -0.04 0.52 -1.54
C CYS A 75 -1.01 1.18 -2.53
N GLU A 76 -0.52 2.06 -3.40
CA GLU A 76 -1.31 2.75 -4.42
C GLU A 76 -1.83 1.78 -5.47
N ASP A 77 -0.97 0.91 -5.98
CA ASP A 77 -1.33 -0.17 -6.91
C ASP A 77 -2.40 -1.07 -6.30
N ARG A 78 -2.20 -1.50 -5.05
CA ARG A 78 -3.17 -2.33 -4.35
C ARG A 78 -4.49 -1.60 -4.12
N TYR A 79 -4.45 -0.33 -3.78
CA TYR A 79 -5.63 0.47 -3.56
C TYR A 79 -6.45 0.64 -4.85
N GLU A 80 -5.78 0.86 -5.98
CA GLU A 80 -6.39 0.93 -7.30
C GLU A 80 -7.05 -0.40 -7.70
N ASP A 81 -6.38 -1.53 -7.49
CA ASP A 81 -6.97 -2.86 -7.69
C ASP A 81 -8.29 -3.03 -6.92
N LEU A 82 -8.31 -2.59 -5.66
CA LEU A 82 -9.49 -2.69 -4.82
C LEU A 82 -10.62 -1.74 -5.26
N LEU A 83 -10.31 -0.60 -5.87
CA LEU A 83 -11.31 0.30 -6.47
C LEU A 83 -11.95 -0.29 -7.72
N ASN A 84 -11.20 -1.09 -8.47
CA ASN A 84 -11.66 -1.73 -9.70
C ASN A 84 -12.49 -3.00 -9.48
N ILE A 85 -12.67 -3.46 -8.23
CA ILE A 85 -13.60 -4.54 -7.89
C ILE A 85 -15.05 -4.06 -8.12
N PRO A 86 -15.84 -4.72 -9.00
CA PRO A 86 -17.23 -4.38 -9.23
C PRO A 86 -18.05 -4.34 -7.93
N GLN A 87 -18.85 -3.29 -7.77
CA GLN A 87 -19.72 -3.05 -6.60
C GLN A 87 -21.12 -3.61 -6.81
#